data_AF-A0A940X6I5-F1
#
_entry.id   AF-A0A940X6I5-F1
#
_cell.length_a   1.000
_cell.length_b   1.000
_cell.length_c   1.000
_cell.angle_alpha   90.00
_cell.angle_beta   90.00
_cell.angle_gamma   90.00
#
_symmetry.space_group_name_H-M   'P 1'
#
loop_
_entity.id
_entity.type
_entity.pdbx_description
1 polymer ?
#
loop_
_entity_poly.entity_id
_entity_poly.type
_entity_poly.pdbx_seq_one_letter_code
_entity_poly.pdbx_strand_id
1 'polypeptide(L)'
;MTENLGAILIWASWAYIAVAVIAARVMINKARRANPTYFRTSQNSSPDPFNFARARDILELIADSSPETKGFDASILRLARVVKAMYLSAPIALILFFMGILIR
;
A
#
# COMPACT_ATOMS: atom_id res chain seq x y z
N MET A 1 17.24 17.75 23.33
CA MET A 1 16.12 16.83 23.62
C MET A 1 15.12 16.79 22.47
N THR A 2 14.79 17.94 21.86
CA THR A 2 13.94 18.10 20.67
C THR A 2 14.53 17.49 19.38
N GLU A 3 15.85 17.58 19.18
CA GLU A 3 16.54 16.97 18.02
C GLU A 3 16.30 15.45 17.91
N ASN A 4 16.34 14.74 19.05
CA ASN A 4 16.07 13.30 19.11
C ASN A 4 14.59 13.00 18.79
N LEU A 5 13.67 13.87 19.21
CA LEU A 5 12.24 13.73 18.91
C LEU A 5 11.96 13.90 17.41
N GLY A 6 12.62 14.87 16.76
CA GLY A 6 12.54 15.08 15.32
C GLY A 6 13.07 13.88 14.53
N ALA A 7 14.22 13.32 14.94
CA ALA A 7 14.75 12.10 14.34
C ALA A 7 13.80 10.89 14.50
N ILE A 8 13.21 10.70 15.69
CA ILE A 8 12.25 9.61 15.93
C ILE A 8 11.02 9.74 15.02
N LEU A 9 10.46 10.96 14.86
CA LEU A 9 9.32 11.21 13.98
C LEU A 9 9.64 10.88 12.51
N ILE A 10 10.80 11.31 12.02
CA ILE A 10 11.28 11.03 10.66
C ILE A 10 11.39 9.50 10.44
N TRP A 11 12.05 8.79 11.36
CA TRP A 11 12.23 7.34 11.25
C TRP A 11 10.92 6.56 11.39
N ALA A 12 10.04 6.97 12.30
CA ALA A 12 8.74 6.35 12.48
C ALA A 12 7.87 6.49 11.23
N SER A 13 7.86 7.67 10.60
CA SER A 13 7.15 7.88 9.33
C SER A 13 7.72 7.05 8.19
N TRP A 14 9.05 6.94 8.08
CA TRP A 14 9.69 6.07 7.09
C TRP A 14 9.37 4.58 7.32
N ALA A 15 9.46 4.13 8.58
CA ALA A 15 9.14 2.75 8.95
C ALA A 15 7.68 2.42 8.62
N TYR A 16 6.77 3.36 8.90
CA TYR A 16 5.35 3.22 8.55
C TYR A 16 5.15 3.04 7.04
N ILE A 17 5.75 3.89 6.21
CA ILE A 17 5.65 3.78 4.74
C ILE A 17 6.25 2.45 4.26
N ALA A 18 7.39 2.03 4.80
CA ALA A 18 8.02 0.76 4.45
C ALA A 18 7.09 -0.43 4.75
N VAL A 19 6.46 -0.44 5.94
CA VAL A 19 5.49 -1.48 6.33
C VAL A 19 4.28 -1.47 5.40
N ALA A 20 3.73 -0.30 5.07
CA ALA A 20 2.60 -0.19 4.15
C ALA A 20 2.92 -0.75 2.75
N VAL A 21 4.11 -0.47 2.22
CA VAL A 21 4.57 -1.01 0.93
C VAL A 21 4.72 -2.53 0.99
N ILE A 22 5.30 -3.07 2.06
CA ILE A 22 5.44 -4.52 2.24
C ILE A 22 4.05 -5.19 2.34
N ALA A 23 3.14 -4.63 3.13
CA ALA A 23 1.78 -5.14 3.27
C ALA A 23 1.04 -5.17 1.92
N ALA A 24 1.14 -4.10 1.12
CA ALA A 24 0.56 -4.05 -0.22
C ALA A 24 1.17 -5.08 -1.18
N ARG A 25 2.49 -5.33 -1.09
CA ARG A 25 3.16 -6.38 -1.87
C ARG A 25 2.69 -7.78 -1.48
N VAL A 26 2.56 -8.05 -0.19
CA VAL A 26 2.04 -9.35 0.30
C VAL A 26 0.59 -9.53 -0.17
N MET A 27 -0.23 -8.48 -0.07
CA MET A 27 -1.61 -8.46 -0.55
C MET A 27 -1.69 -8.87 -2.01
N ILE A 28 -0.96 -8.19 -2.89
CA ILE A 28 -1.08 -8.41 -4.33
C ILE A 28 -0.54 -9.78 -4.75
N ASN A 29 0.51 -10.26 -4.09
CA ASN A 29 1.05 -11.60 -4.34
C ASN A 29 0.04 -12.67 -3.94
N LYS A 30 -0.63 -12.51 -2.80
CA LYS A 30 -1.68 -13.44 -2.35
C LYS A 30 -2.91 -13.37 -3.27
N ALA A 31 -3.33 -12.16 -3.62
CA ALA A 31 -4.45 -11.89 -4.51
C ALA A 31 -4.24 -12.50 -5.91
N ARG A 32 -3.07 -12.30 -6.53
CA ARG A 32 -2.73 -12.87 -7.84
C ARG A 32 -2.67 -14.38 -7.84
N ARG A 33 -2.20 -15.01 -6.74
CA ARG A 33 -2.20 -16.46 -6.59
C ARG A 33 -3.61 -17.04 -6.48
N ALA A 34 -4.50 -16.35 -5.77
CA ALA A 34 -5.88 -16.80 -5.56
C ALA A 34 -6.78 -16.53 -6.77
N ASN A 35 -6.59 -15.40 -7.47
CA ASN A 35 -7.50 -14.92 -8.53
C ASN A 35 -6.74 -14.51 -9.80
N PRO A 36 -6.10 -15.45 -10.52
CA PRO A 36 -5.26 -15.13 -11.69
C PRO A 36 -6.04 -14.52 -12.88
N THR A 37 -7.33 -14.84 -13.02
CA THR A 37 -8.21 -14.29 -14.06
C THR A 37 -8.52 -12.81 -13.87
N TYR A 38 -8.60 -12.33 -12.63
CA TYR A 38 -8.84 -10.92 -12.31
C TYR A 38 -7.68 -10.02 -12.77
N PHE A 39 -6.44 -10.48 -12.56
CA PHE A 39 -5.23 -9.72 -12.89
C PHE A 39 -4.69 -9.99 -14.30
N ARG A 40 -5.34 -10.88 -15.08
CA ARG A 40 -4.90 -11.23 -16.44
C ARG A 40 -5.08 -10.08 -17.41
N THR A 41 -6.05 -9.20 -17.18
CA THR A 41 -6.34 -8.04 -18.02
C THR A 41 -5.21 -7.00 -18.00
N SER A 42 -4.40 -6.94 -16.91
CA SER A 42 -3.25 -6.01 -16.83
C SER A 42 -1.95 -6.55 -17.46
N GLN A 43 -1.91 -7.82 -17.88
CA GLN A 43 -0.75 -8.40 -18.57
C GLN A 43 -0.67 -8.09 -20.07
N ASN A 44 -1.75 -7.61 -20.69
CA ASN A 44 -1.77 -7.30 -22.13
C ASN A 44 -1.26 -5.89 -22.48
N SER A 45 -0.87 -5.08 -21.50
CA SER A 45 -0.25 -3.78 -21.73
C SER A 45 1.26 -3.92 -21.89
N SER A 46 1.80 -3.24 -22.91
CA SER A 46 3.22 -3.06 -23.29
C SER A 46 4.29 -3.28 -22.22
N PRO A 47 5.54 -3.59 -22.63
CA PRO A 47 6.68 -3.65 -21.71
C PRO A 47 6.71 -2.39 -20.85
N ASP A 48 6.53 -2.58 -19.54
CA ASP A 48 6.43 -1.49 -18.57
C ASP A 48 7.77 -1.38 -17.83
N PRO A 49 8.68 -0.50 -18.28
CA PRO A 49 10.04 -0.38 -17.73
C PRO A 49 10.04 0.10 -16.27
N PHE A 50 8.94 0.66 -15.77
CA PHE A 50 8.82 1.20 -14.43
C PHE A 50 7.94 0.34 -13.51
N ASN A 51 7.41 -0.79 -14.00
CA ASN A 51 6.58 -1.72 -13.23
C ASN A 51 5.31 -1.05 -12.64
N PHE A 52 4.79 -0.03 -13.32
CA PHE A 52 3.53 0.65 -12.98
C PHE A 52 2.34 -0.30 -12.98
N ALA A 53 2.35 -1.38 -13.77
CA ALA A 53 1.31 -2.41 -13.78
C ALA A 53 1.05 -2.98 -12.37
N ARG A 54 2.11 -3.20 -11.58
CA ARG A 54 1.96 -3.71 -10.21
C ARG A 54 1.40 -2.66 -9.25
N ALA A 55 1.79 -1.39 -9.42
CA ALA A 55 1.25 -0.28 -8.62
C ALA A 55 -0.23 -0.03 -8.97
N ARG A 56 -0.58 -0.12 -10.24
CA ARG A 56 -1.94 0.00 -10.75
C ARG A 56 -2.83 -1.11 -10.21
N ASP A 57 -2.40 -2.36 -10.23
CA ASP A 57 -3.19 -3.47 -9.65
C ASP A 57 -3.47 -3.27 -8.16
N ILE A 58 -2.49 -2.74 -7.41
CA ILE A 58 -2.67 -2.42 -5.97
C ILE A 58 -3.72 -1.31 -5.81
N LEU A 59 -3.63 -0.24 -6.61
CA LEU A 59 -4.59 0.85 -6.58
C LEU A 59 -5.99 0.38 -6.99
N GLU A 60 -6.11 -0.43 -8.04
CA GLU A 60 -7.39 -1.00 -8.49
C GLU A 60 -8.01 -1.87 -7.41
N LEU A 61 -7.23 -2.71 -6.72
CA LEU A 61 -7.74 -3.56 -5.64
C LEU A 61 -8.16 -2.76 -4.39
N ILE A 62 -7.47 -1.65 -4.08
CA ILE A 62 -7.81 -0.77 -2.94
C ILE A 62 -9.02 0.12 -3.26
N ALA A 63 -9.11 0.59 -4.50
CA ALA A 63 -10.19 1.44 -5.00
C ALA A 63 -11.48 0.66 -5.27
N ASP A 64 -11.38 -0.66 -5.49
CA ASP A 64 -12.54 -1.53 -5.65
C ASP A 64 -13.42 -1.50 -4.38
N SER A 65 -14.67 -1.09 -4.56
CA SER A 65 -15.66 -1.00 -3.48
C SER A 65 -16.27 -2.35 -3.14
N SER A 66 -16.19 -3.33 -4.06
CA SER A 66 -16.84 -4.64 -3.92
C SER A 66 -15.95 -5.80 -4.37
N PRO A 67 -14.74 -5.99 -3.83
CA PRO A 67 -13.92 -7.17 -4.12
C PRO A 67 -14.60 -8.49 -3.68
N GLU A 68 -15.56 -8.42 -2.76
CA GLU A 68 -16.33 -9.58 -2.27
C GLU A 68 -17.20 -10.21 -3.38
N THR A 69 -17.76 -9.39 -4.28
CA THR A 69 -18.58 -9.88 -5.41
C THR A 69 -17.75 -10.53 -6.51
N LYS A 70 -16.43 -10.38 -6.46
CA LYS A 70 -15.48 -10.96 -7.42
C LYS A 70 -14.86 -12.27 -6.92
N GLY A 71 -15.34 -12.81 -5.80
CA GLY A 71 -14.91 -14.11 -5.27
C GLY A 71 -13.59 -14.10 -4.50
N PHE A 72 -13.15 -12.94 -3.99
CA PHE A 72 -11.94 -12.87 -3.17
C PHE A 72 -12.13 -13.49 -1.79
N ASP A 73 -11.16 -14.29 -1.35
CA ASP A 73 -11.14 -14.86 0.00
C ASP A 73 -11.20 -13.79 1.09
N ALA A 74 -11.88 -14.10 2.19
CA ALA A 74 -11.99 -13.23 3.38
C ALA A 74 -10.62 -12.76 3.92
N SER A 75 -9.58 -13.59 3.79
CA SER A 75 -8.23 -13.24 4.23
C SER A 75 -7.57 -12.15 3.37
N ILE A 76 -7.84 -12.12 2.06
CA ILE A 76 -7.35 -11.09 1.14
C ILE A 76 -8.14 -9.80 1.37
N LEU A 77 -9.45 -9.90 1.57
CA LEU A 77 -10.32 -8.77 1.89
C LEU A 77 -9.91 -8.04 3.16
N ARG A 78 -9.62 -8.78 4.25
CA ARG A 78 -9.10 -8.20 5.50
C ARG A 78 -7.79 -7.45 5.26
N LEU A 79 -6.86 -8.07 4.54
CA LEU A 79 -5.57 -7.48 4.24
C LEU A 79 -5.72 -6.22 3.36
N ALA A 80 -6.62 -6.25 2.37
CA ALA A 80 -6.94 -5.10 1.52
C ALA A 80 -7.54 -3.93 2.32
N ARG A 81 -8.43 -4.21 3.29
CA ARG A 81 -8.95 -3.17 4.20
C ARG A 81 -7.84 -2.56 5.06
N VAL A 82 -6.90 -3.36 5.57
CA VAL A 82 -5.74 -2.85 6.32
C VAL A 82 -4.86 -1.96 5.45
N VAL A 83 -4.53 -2.41 4.23
CA VAL A 83 -3.73 -1.62 3.28
C VAL A 83 -4.46 -0.33 2.89
N LYS A 84 -5.79 -0.38 2.70
CA LYS A 84 -6.61 0.81 2.44
C LYS A 84 -6.58 1.80 3.60
N ALA A 85 -6.72 1.32 4.84
CA ALA A 85 -6.59 2.16 6.03
C ALA A 85 -5.19 2.78 6.15
N MET A 86 -4.14 2.03 5.80
CA MET A 86 -2.78 2.54 5.77
C MET A 86 -2.59 3.64 4.70
N TYR A 87 -3.19 3.46 3.54
CA TYR A 87 -3.14 4.45 2.47
C TYR A 87 -3.89 5.74 2.85
N LEU A 88 -5.04 5.61 3.51
CA LEU A 88 -5.84 6.75 3.97
C LEU A 88 -5.12 7.55 5.07
N SER A 89 -4.30 6.88 5.89
CA SER A 89 -3.51 7.50 6.95
C SER A 89 -2.08 7.87 6.54
N ALA A 90 -1.66 7.56 5.31
CA ALA A 90 -0.36 7.96 4.76
C ALA A 90 -0.11 9.49 4.79
N PRO A 91 -1.11 10.37 4.53
CA PRO A 91 -0.93 11.82 4.68
C PRO A 91 -0.54 12.23 6.10
N ILE A 92 -1.06 11.54 7.12
CA ILE A 92 -0.72 11.82 8.52
C ILE A 92 0.76 11.48 8.77
N ALA A 93 1.24 10.34 8.27
CA ALA A 93 2.66 9.99 8.37
C ALA A 93 3.56 11.02 7.68
N LEU A 94 3.10 11.59 6.56
CA LEU A 94 3.80 12.65 5.84
C LEU A 94 3.85 13.96 6.66
N ILE A 95 2.74 14.34 7.30
CA ILE A 95 2.69 15.50 8.22
C ILE A 95 3.65 15.29 9.40
N LEU A 96 3.65 14.11 10.01
CA LEU A 96 4.57 13.76 11.10
C LEU A 96 6.04 13.81 10.66
N PHE A 97 6.32 13.41 9.42
CA PHE A 97 7.65 13.50 8.84
C PHE A 97 8.10 14.97 8.69
N PHE A 98 7.24 15.83 8.13
CA PHE A 98 7.51 17.27 8.02
C PHE A 98 7.68 17.94 9.39
N MET A 99 6.83 17.62 10.36
CA MET A 99 6.98 18.07 11.75
C MET A 99 8.32 17.62 12.34
N GLY A 100 8.74 16.38 12.07
CA GLY A 100 10.05 15.87 12.49
C GLY A 100 11.22 16.63 11.90
N ILE A 101 11.11 17.12 10.65
CA ILE A 101 12.12 17.98 10.02
C ILE A 101 12.15 19.38 10.66
N LEU A 102 10.99 19.95 10.98
CA LEU A 102 10.90 21.31 11.55
C LEU A 102 11.39 21.40 13.00
N ILE A 103 11.28 20.32 13.77
CA ILE A 103 11.64 20.26 15.20
C ILE A 103 13.10 19.82 15.41
N ARG A 104 13.70 19.23 14.37
CA ARG A 104 15.12 18.84 14.35
C ARG A 104 16.00 20.06 14.13
#